data_AF-A0A7K0CLV6-F1
#
_entry.id   AF-A0A7K0CLV6-F1
#
_cell.length_a   1.000
_cell.length_b   1.000
_cell.length_c   1.000
_cell.angle_alpha   90.00
_cell.angle_beta   90.00
_cell.angle_gamma   90.00
#
_symmetry.space_group_name_H-M   'P 1'
#
loop_
_entity.id
_entity.type
_entity.pdbx_description
1 polymer ?
#
loop_
_entity_poly.entity_id
_entity_poly.type
_entity_poly.pdbx_seq_one_letter_code
_entity_poly.pdbx_strand_id
1 'polypeptide(L)'
;MESQSNWTGVRERVQAVVGVFEPVLTAEEIAEVEAQYGVTLPAEYRSFLAEVGAGGPGPEFRLMSLRQVDGNWGWVYTGGLQLIPLNPSGPFIETEDWADHQLAALRATGHEPTVRDEHEDYLNDYYTAFGADAERRWAEDRDRGSIVISDSGCGMTSYLIVVGPCRGELRDRDVGSNSDYVPIVDGQGRRHNFRSWYLEWLERRERETLGPTGSAVS
;
A
#
# COMPACT_ATOMS: atom_id res chain seq x y z
N MET A 1 -20.02 8.96 14.59
CA MET A 1 -19.12 9.48 15.63
C MET A 1 -17.72 9.34 15.07
N GLU A 2 -17.30 10.34 14.30
CA GLU A 2 -15.99 10.33 13.64
C GLU A 2 -14.92 10.40 14.74
N SER A 3 -14.10 9.35 14.80
CA SER A 3 -12.88 9.36 15.62
C SER A 3 -12.08 10.59 15.19
N GLN A 4 -11.85 11.53 16.11
CA GLN A 4 -10.86 12.58 15.91
C GLN A 4 -9.50 11.89 15.91
N SER A 5 -9.09 11.41 14.74
CA SER A 5 -7.82 10.76 14.54
C SER A 5 -6.72 11.81 14.59
N ASN A 6 -6.25 12.08 15.81
CA ASN A 6 -5.36 13.20 16.04
C ASN A 6 -3.96 12.88 15.51
N TRP A 7 -3.59 13.48 14.37
CA TRP A 7 -2.24 13.48 13.80
C TRP A 7 -1.39 14.67 14.30
N THR A 8 -1.89 15.44 15.26
CA THR A 8 -1.19 16.61 15.84
C THR A 8 0.23 16.25 16.23
N GLY A 9 1.18 17.07 15.78
CA GLY A 9 2.59 16.95 16.12
C GLY A 9 3.33 15.86 15.35
N VAL A 10 2.66 15.01 14.57
CA VAL A 10 3.31 13.90 13.87
C VAL A 10 4.24 14.42 12.77
N ARG A 11 3.83 15.45 12.02
CA ARG A 11 4.67 16.05 10.97
C ARG A 11 5.97 16.59 11.55
N GLU A 12 5.88 17.34 12.65
CA GLU A 12 7.02 17.93 13.35
C GLU A 12 7.93 16.86 13.95
N ARG A 13 7.35 15.84 14.59
CA ARG A 13 8.09 14.70 15.16
C ARG A 13 8.90 13.97 14.09
N VAL A 14 8.29 13.69 12.93
CA VAL A 14 8.98 13.00 11.84
C VAL A 14 10.07 13.89 11.21
N GLN A 15 9.81 15.19 11.06
CA GLN A 15 10.81 16.15 10.56
C GLN A 15 12.04 16.24 11.46
N ALA A 16 11.88 16.06 12.77
CA ALA A 16 12.99 16.04 13.72
C ALA A 16 13.88 14.79 13.59
N VAL A 17 13.38 13.69 13.00
CA VAL A 17 14.05 12.38 13.05
C VAL A 17 14.45 11.85 11.66
N VAL A 18 13.66 12.09 10.61
CA VAL A 18 13.76 11.28 9.37
C VAL A 18 13.72 12.08 8.06
N GLY A 19 13.18 13.30 8.03
CA GLY A 19 13.22 14.17 6.84
C GLY A 19 11.92 14.89 6.52
N VAL A 20 11.79 15.34 5.26
CA VAL A 20 10.71 16.24 4.80
C VAL A 20 9.62 15.45 4.06
N PHE A 21 8.36 15.74 4.37
CA PHE A 21 7.21 15.23 3.63
C PHE A 21 6.94 16.02 2.36
N GLU A 22 6.25 15.37 1.43
CA GLU A 22 5.47 16.07 0.43
C GLU A 22 4.49 17.06 1.10
N PRO A 23 4.05 18.11 0.38
CA PRO A 23 3.00 19.00 0.86
C PRO A 23 1.76 18.22 1.30
N VAL A 24 1.03 18.78 2.28
CA VAL A 24 -0.31 18.28 2.60
C VAL A 24 -1.26 18.58 1.44
N LEU A 25 -2.28 17.75 1.28
CA LEU A 25 -3.35 18.01 0.33
C LEU A 25 -4.47 18.82 1.00
N THR A 26 -5.04 19.74 0.24
CA THR A 26 -6.25 20.46 0.61
C THR A 26 -7.47 19.53 0.60
N ALA A 27 -8.55 19.95 1.26
CA ALA A 27 -9.81 19.23 1.21
C ALA A 27 -10.38 19.10 -0.22
N GLU A 28 -10.10 20.08 -1.09
CA GLU A 28 -10.51 20.08 -2.49
C GLU A 28 -9.72 19.04 -3.29
N GLU A 29 -8.38 19.02 -3.17
CA GLU A 29 -7.53 18.02 -3.84
C GLU A 29 -7.87 16.59 -3.39
N ILE A 30 -8.12 16.37 -2.09
CA ILE A 30 -8.56 15.07 -1.59
C ILE A 30 -9.92 14.68 -2.20
N ALA A 31 -10.85 15.63 -2.31
CA ALA A 31 -12.15 15.39 -2.92
C ALA A 31 -12.02 15.09 -4.43
N GLU A 32 -11.06 15.70 -5.13
CA GLU A 32 -10.76 15.37 -6.53
C GLU A 32 -10.22 13.96 -6.68
N VAL A 33 -9.30 13.52 -5.80
CA VAL A 33 -8.79 12.14 -5.78
C VAL A 33 -9.94 11.16 -5.58
N GLU A 34 -10.77 11.39 -4.56
CA GLU A 34 -11.93 10.57 -4.24
C GLU A 34 -12.94 10.52 -5.41
N ALA A 35 -13.21 11.67 -6.05
CA ALA A 35 -14.10 11.76 -7.20
C ALA A 35 -13.54 11.04 -8.44
N GLN A 36 -12.23 11.16 -8.71
CA GLN A 36 -11.59 10.49 -9.84
C GLN A 36 -11.76 8.97 -9.76
N TYR A 37 -11.62 8.39 -8.56
CA TYR A 37 -11.71 6.95 -8.36
C TYR A 37 -13.11 6.46 -7.96
N GLY A 38 -14.05 7.37 -7.69
CA GLY A 38 -15.40 7.01 -7.24
C GLY A 38 -15.41 6.33 -5.87
N VAL A 39 -14.46 6.68 -4.99
CA VAL A 39 -14.31 6.09 -3.65
C VAL A 39 -14.15 7.19 -2.61
N THR A 40 -14.45 6.89 -1.35
CA THR A 40 -13.93 7.69 -0.24
C THR A 40 -12.59 7.06 0.18
N LEU A 41 -11.57 7.81 0.58
CA LEU A 41 -10.33 7.24 1.14
C LEU A 41 -10.53 6.81 2.61
N PRO A 42 -9.82 5.79 3.12
CA PRO A 42 -9.93 5.40 4.52
C PRO A 42 -9.66 6.59 5.46
N ALA A 43 -10.48 6.79 6.49
CA ALA A 43 -10.49 8.01 7.31
C ALA A 43 -9.11 8.38 7.89
N GLU A 44 -8.37 7.38 8.35
CA GLU A 44 -7.01 7.56 8.88
C GLU A 44 -6.03 8.08 7.82
N TYR A 45 -6.08 7.52 6.62
CA TYR A 45 -5.21 7.94 5.52
C TYR A 45 -5.64 9.29 4.95
N ARG A 46 -6.95 9.54 4.83
CA ARG A 46 -7.50 10.85 4.46
C ARG A 46 -7.01 11.96 5.39
N SER A 47 -7.06 11.74 6.70
CA SER A 47 -6.60 12.72 7.69
C SER A 47 -5.08 12.89 7.64
N PHE A 48 -4.33 11.81 7.40
CA PHE A 48 -2.88 11.88 7.20
C PHE A 48 -2.49 12.76 5.99
N LEU A 49 -3.18 12.62 4.86
CA LEU A 49 -2.92 13.44 3.67
C LEU A 49 -3.14 14.93 3.93
N ALA A 50 -4.13 15.27 4.75
CA ALA A 50 -4.49 16.64 5.10
C ALA A 50 -3.60 17.27 6.19
N GLU A 51 -3.12 16.48 7.15
CA GLU A 51 -2.43 16.98 8.34
C GLU A 51 -0.92 16.72 8.32
N VAL A 52 -0.47 15.63 7.69
CA VAL A 52 0.91 15.17 7.77
C VAL A 52 1.64 15.28 6.44
N GLY A 53 1.07 14.83 5.32
CA GLY A 53 1.66 15.00 4.00
C GLY A 53 1.19 13.97 2.96
N ALA A 54 1.36 14.29 1.68
CA ALA A 54 0.97 13.43 0.57
C ALA A 54 1.96 12.28 0.25
N GLY A 55 2.98 12.09 1.08
CA GLY A 55 4.10 11.18 0.85
C GLY A 55 5.34 11.65 1.61
N GLY A 56 6.41 10.87 1.63
CA GLY A 56 7.64 11.20 2.34
C GLY A 56 8.08 10.11 3.32
N PRO A 57 8.68 10.46 4.48
CA PRO A 57 9.21 9.46 5.41
C PRO A 57 8.13 8.50 5.90
N GLY A 58 8.49 7.22 5.95
CA GLY A 58 7.61 6.15 6.43
C GLY A 58 8.38 4.86 6.65
N PRO A 59 7.66 3.78 6.99
CA PRO A 59 8.23 2.45 7.20
C PRO A 59 9.12 1.98 6.05
N GLU A 60 10.13 1.17 6.40
CA GLU A 60 11.14 0.62 5.49
C GLU A 60 11.94 1.68 4.73
N PHE A 61 11.51 2.07 3.52
CA PHE A 61 12.20 3.03 2.67
C PHE A 61 11.52 4.41 2.71
N ARG A 62 10.29 4.54 2.17
CA ARG A 62 9.48 5.77 2.15
C ARG A 62 8.03 5.47 1.75
N LEU A 63 7.14 6.38 2.13
CA LEU A 63 5.77 6.40 1.61
C LEU A 63 5.73 6.77 0.13
N MET A 64 4.80 6.13 -0.58
CA MET A 64 4.39 6.52 -1.93
C MET A 64 3.82 7.94 -1.93
N SER A 65 4.16 8.72 -2.96
CA SER A 65 3.67 10.09 -3.09
C SER A 65 2.38 10.13 -3.91
N LEU A 66 1.29 10.61 -3.34
CA LEU A 66 0.06 10.91 -4.07
C LEU A 66 0.21 12.26 -4.77
N ARG A 67 0.19 12.24 -6.11
CA ARG A 67 0.44 13.42 -6.95
C ARG A 67 -0.53 13.47 -8.11
N GLN A 68 -0.70 14.67 -8.66
CA GLN A 68 -1.38 14.90 -9.92
C GLN A 68 -0.34 15.07 -11.04
N VAL A 69 -0.47 14.29 -12.12
CA VAL A 69 0.34 14.41 -13.33
C VAL A 69 -0.60 14.44 -14.53
N ASP A 70 -0.47 15.47 -15.38
CA ASP A 70 -1.32 15.70 -16.56
C ASP A 70 -2.83 15.60 -16.26
N GLY A 71 -3.25 16.14 -15.12
CA GLY A 71 -4.64 16.16 -14.66
C GLY A 71 -5.14 14.87 -14.02
N ASN A 72 -4.30 13.83 -13.91
CA ASN A 72 -4.67 12.57 -13.28
C ASN A 72 -3.96 12.40 -11.94
N TRP A 73 -4.71 12.09 -10.89
CA TRP A 73 -4.20 11.72 -9.58
C TRP A 73 -3.72 10.27 -9.56
N GLY A 74 -2.64 10.00 -8.84
CA GLY A 74 -2.15 8.63 -8.64
C GLY A 74 -0.96 8.59 -7.68
N TRP A 75 -0.57 7.38 -7.29
CA TRP A 75 0.56 7.16 -6.40
C TRP A 75 1.83 6.97 -7.20
N VAL A 76 2.93 7.57 -6.76
CA VAL A 76 4.22 7.53 -7.45
C VAL A 76 5.30 7.08 -6.49
N TYR A 77 6.17 6.19 -6.96
CA TYR A 77 7.41 5.85 -6.26
C TYR A 77 8.27 7.08 -6.04
N THR A 78 9.00 7.14 -4.92
CA THR A 78 9.94 8.24 -4.72
C THR A 78 11.02 8.22 -5.80
N GLY A 79 11.09 9.26 -6.62
CA GLY A 79 12.05 9.38 -7.73
C GLY A 79 11.57 8.76 -9.06
N GLY A 80 10.39 8.15 -9.08
CA GLY A 80 9.72 7.70 -10.30
C GLY A 80 8.84 8.78 -10.92
N LEU A 81 8.38 8.52 -12.15
CA LEU A 81 7.42 9.36 -12.88
C LEU A 81 6.12 8.62 -13.21
N GLN A 82 6.07 7.30 -13.01
CA GLN A 82 4.91 6.48 -13.33
C GLN A 82 3.85 6.61 -12.23
N LEU A 83 2.66 7.07 -12.63
CA LEU A 83 1.48 7.00 -11.78
C LEU A 83 0.98 5.56 -11.68
N ILE A 84 0.72 5.13 -10.46
CA ILE A 84 0.03 3.89 -10.14
C ILE A 84 -1.40 4.28 -9.75
N PRO A 85 -2.41 3.94 -10.58
CA PRO A 85 -3.79 4.23 -10.26
C PRO A 85 -4.35 3.22 -9.25
N LEU A 86 -5.36 3.64 -8.48
CA LEU A 86 -6.25 2.69 -7.81
C LEU A 86 -7.15 2.02 -8.86
N ASN A 87 -7.32 0.71 -8.77
CA ASN A 87 -8.36 -0.03 -9.50
C ASN A 87 -9.62 -0.19 -8.61
N PRO A 88 -10.67 0.64 -8.76
CA PRO A 88 -11.87 0.60 -7.92
C PRO A 88 -12.96 -0.32 -8.45
N SER A 89 -12.70 -1.12 -9.50
CA SER A 89 -13.72 -1.90 -10.21
C SER A 89 -14.42 -2.99 -9.36
N GLY A 90 -13.91 -3.26 -8.16
CA GLY A 90 -14.45 -4.23 -7.22
C GLY A 90 -13.74 -4.15 -5.86
N PRO A 91 -14.23 -4.89 -4.86
CA PRO A 91 -13.57 -4.96 -3.57
C PRO A 91 -12.23 -5.69 -3.68
N PHE A 92 -11.33 -5.35 -2.76
CA PHE A 92 -10.20 -6.20 -2.42
C PHE A 92 -10.70 -7.56 -1.96
N ILE A 93 -10.05 -8.60 -2.45
CA ILE A 93 -10.32 -9.99 -2.11
C ILE A 93 -9.05 -10.53 -1.45
N GLU A 94 -9.18 -11.12 -0.27
CA GLU A 94 -8.05 -11.80 0.36
C GLU A 94 -7.52 -12.88 -0.59
N THR A 95 -6.21 -12.94 -0.74
CA THR A 95 -5.57 -13.76 -1.77
C THR A 95 -5.08 -15.08 -1.20
N GLU A 96 -5.78 -15.65 -0.20
CA GLU A 96 -5.50 -17.03 0.22
C GLU A 96 -5.68 -17.95 -0.99
N ASP A 97 -4.73 -18.84 -1.21
CA ASP A 97 -4.71 -19.78 -2.36
C ASP A 97 -4.80 -19.08 -3.72
N TRP A 98 -4.23 -17.87 -3.84
CA TRP A 98 -4.33 -17.06 -5.07
C TRP A 98 -3.81 -17.78 -6.33
N ALA A 99 -2.77 -18.58 -6.18
CA ALA A 99 -2.27 -19.42 -7.26
C ALA A 99 -3.38 -20.34 -7.82
N ASP A 100 -4.21 -20.93 -6.97
CA ASP A 100 -5.31 -21.80 -7.40
C ASP A 100 -6.42 -20.99 -8.11
N HIS A 101 -6.70 -19.78 -7.65
CA HIS A 101 -7.61 -18.87 -8.36
C HIS A 101 -7.10 -18.52 -9.76
N GLN A 102 -5.79 -18.29 -9.87
CA GLN A 102 -5.17 -17.99 -11.15
C GLN A 102 -5.19 -19.18 -12.11
N LEU A 103 -4.96 -20.40 -11.60
CA LEU A 103 -5.08 -21.64 -12.37
C LEU A 103 -6.53 -21.86 -12.84
N ALA A 104 -7.52 -21.61 -11.97
CA ALA A 104 -8.92 -21.72 -12.35
C ALA A 104 -9.31 -20.73 -13.44
N ALA A 105 -8.80 -19.48 -13.37
CA ALA A 105 -9.00 -18.47 -14.40
C ALA A 105 -8.37 -18.87 -15.74
N LEU A 106 -7.16 -19.43 -15.75
CA LEU A 106 -6.52 -19.99 -16.95
C LEU A 106 -7.33 -21.15 -17.52
N ARG A 107 -7.73 -22.12 -16.70
CA ARG A 107 -8.53 -23.27 -17.14
C ARG A 107 -9.88 -22.85 -17.72
N ALA A 108 -10.48 -21.78 -17.20
CA ALA A 108 -11.72 -21.23 -17.73
C ALA A 108 -11.58 -20.67 -19.16
N THR A 109 -10.37 -20.36 -19.63
CA THR A 109 -10.12 -20.00 -21.04
C THR A 109 -9.86 -21.22 -21.94
N GLY A 110 -9.81 -22.43 -21.36
CA GLY A 110 -9.40 -23.65 -22.05
C GLY A 110 -7.87 -23.84 -22.09
N HIS A 111 -7.11 -23.05 -21.34
CA HIS A 111 -5.66 -23.17 -21.24
C HIS A 111 -5.27 -24.05 -20.05
N GLU A 112 -4.49 -25.12 -20.29
CA GLU A 112 -3.95 -25.95 -19.21
C GLU A 112 -2.56 -25.42 -18.79
N PRO A 113 -2.37 -25.03 -17.52
CA PRO A 113 -1.11 -24.45 -17.04
C PRO A 113 0.05 -25.45 -17.07
N THR A 114 1.26 -24.95 -17.35
CA THR A 114 2.42 -25.78 -17.67
C THR A 114 3.21 -26.26 -16.45
N VAL A 115 3.41 -25.43 -15.41
CA VAL A 115 4.13 -25.81 -14.16
C VAL A 115 3.70 -24.93 -12.97
N ARG A 116 3.85 -25.43 -11.72
CA ARG A 116 3.32 -24.80 -10.49
C ARG A 116 4.32 -23.95 -9.67
N ASP A 117 5.62 -24.02 -9.92
CA ASP A 117 6.63 -23.60 -8.93
C ASP A 117 7.40 -22.30 -9.24
N GLU A 118 7.25 -21.66 -10.41
CA GLU A 118 8.02 -20.45 -10.76
C GLU A 118 7.12 -19.28 -11.24
N HIS A 119 7.31 -18.07 -10.69
CA HIS A 119 6.51 -16.87 -11.02
C HIS A 119 6.51 -16.55 -12.53
N GLU A 120 7.63 -16.77 -13.20
CA GLU A 120 7.80 -16.50 -14.64
C GLU A 120 6.96 -17.45 -15.52
N ASP A 121 6.82 -18.72 -15.13
CA ASP A 121 6.06 -19.73 -15.88
C ASP A 121 4.56 -19.38 -15.93
N TYR A 122 4.00 -18.94 -14.79
CA TYR A 122 2.59 -18.55 -14.73
C TYR A 122 2.29 -17.29 -15.54
N LEU A 123 3.18 -16.29 -15.48
CA LEU A 123 2.99 -15.07 -16.24
C LEU A 123 2.97 -15.36 -17.74
N ASN A 124 3.82 -16.27 -18.22
CA ASN A 124 3.83 -16.71 -19.61
C ASN A 124 2.53 -17.46 -20.02
N ASP A 125 1.98 -18.31 -19.14
CA ASP A 125 0.68 -18.96 -19.38
C ASP A 125 -0.45 -17.92 -19.48
N TYR A 126 -0.41 -16.86 -18.65
CA TYR A 126 -1.32 -15.71 -18.76
C TYR A 126 -1.18 -14.96 -20.07
N TYR A 127 0.05 -14.73 -20.53
CA TYR A 127 0.31 -14.13 -21.84
C TYR A 127 -0.27 -14.97 -22.98
N THR A 128 -0.15 -16.30 -22.88
CA THR A 128 -0.71 -17.22 -23.88
C THR A 128 -2.24 -17.20 -23.86
N ALA A 129 -2.86 -17.16 -22.68
CA ALA A 129 -4.31 -17.23 -22.52
C ALA A 129 -5.04 -15.90 -22.75
N PHE A 130 -4.44 -14.77 -22.36
CA PHE A 130 -5.09 -13.46 -22.33
C PHE A 130 -4.43 -12.43 -23.26
N GLY A 131 -3.30 -12.75 -23.89
CA GLY A 131 -2.61 -11.85 -24.81
C GLY A 131 -2.18 -10.55 -24.13
N ALA A 132 -2.49 -9.41 -24.75
CA ALA A 132 -2.12 -8.09 -24.25
C ALA A 132 -2.76 -7.73 -22.89
N ASP A 133 -3.81 -8.44 -22.48
CA ASP A 133 -4.49 -8.25 -21.18
C ASP A 133 -3.83 -9.02 -20.02
N ALA A 134 -2.79 -9.81 -20.29
CA ALA A 134 -2.18 -10.72 -19.32
C ALA A 134 -1.66 -10.01 -18.08
N GLU A 135 -0.85 -8.96 -18.23
CA GLU A 135 -0.31 -8.19 -17.10
C GLU A 135 -1.44 -7.56 -16.26
N ARG A 136 -2.45 -7.02 -16.94
CA ARG A 136 -3.65 -6.46 -16.30
C ARG A 136 -4.36 -7.50 -15.45
N ARG A 137 -4.59 -8.70 -15.98
CA ARG A 137 -5.27 -9.80 -15.26
C ARG A 137 -4.40 -10.42 -14.18
N TRP A 138 -3.09 -10.41 -14.38
CA TRP A 138 -2.12 -10.97 -13.46
C TRP A 138 -1.94 -10.08 -12.21
N ALA A 139 -1.76 -8.77 -12.42
CA ALA A 139 -1.44 -7.81 -11.38
C ALA A 139 -2.64 -6.96 -10.93
N GLU A 140 -3.43 -6.39 -11.85
CA GLU A 140 -4.46 -5.40 -11.48
C GLU A 140 -5.71 -6.01 -10.86
N ASP A 141 -6.10 -7.25 -11.24
CA ASP A 141 -7.20 -7.95 -10.57
C ASP A 141 -6.83 -8.37 -9.14
N ARG A 142 -5.55 -8.65 -8.93
CA ARG A 142 -4.98 -9.03 -7.63
C ARG A 142 -4.95 -7.86 -6.66
N ASP A 143 -4.60 -6.68 -7.16
CA ASP A 143 -4.39 -5.47 -6.34
C ASP A 143 -5.65 -4.61 -6.24
N ARG A 144 -6.73 -5.04 -6.92
CA ARG A 144 -8.01 -4.34 -6.98
C ARG A 144 -8.49 -3.93 -5.60
N GLY A 145 -8.97 -2.70 -5.49
CA GLY A 145 -9.46 -2.14 -4.23
C GLY A 145 -8.37 -1.82 -3.20
N SER A 146 -7.09 -1.97 -3.53
CA SER A 146 -5.97 -1.58 -2.68
C SER A 146 -5.07 -0.54 -3.36
N ILE A 147 -4.27 0.17 -2.57
CA ILE A 147 -3.24 1.08 -3.07
C ILE A 147 -1.89 0.72 -2.46
N VAL A 148 -0.83 0.85 -3.25
CA VAL A 148 0.54 0.74 -2.74
C VAL A 148 0.85 1.96 -1.88
N ILE A 149 1.27 1.75 -0.63
CA ILE A 149 1.50 2.84 0.33
C ILE A 149 2.96 2.98 0.74
N SER A 150 3.72 1.90 0.69
CA SER A 150 5.14 1.86 1.01
C SER A 150 5.82 0.72 0.28
N ASP A 151 7.05 0.95 -0.17
CA ASP A 151 7.93 -0.07 -0.74
C ASP A 151 9.17 -0.15 0.14
N SER A 152 9.58 -1.37 0.49
CA SER A 152 10.78 -1.61 1.29
C SER A 152 12.06 -1.70 0.45
N GLY A 153 11.95 -1.72 -0.87
CA GLY A 153 13.07 -1.90 -1.80
C GLY A 153 13.64 -3.33 -1.85
N CYS A 154 13.09 -4.28 -1.07
CA CYS A 154 13.48 -5.70 -1.10
C CYS A 154 12.40 -6.63 -1.68
N GLY A 155 11.40 -6.08 -2.37
CA GLY A 155 10.25 -6.83 -2.88
C GLY A 155 9.06 -6.86 -1.93
N MET A 156 9.25 -6.55 -0.64
CA MET A 156 8.13 -6.38 0.28
C MET A 156 7.45 -5.02 0.06
N THR A 157 6.17 -5.04 -0.25
CA THR A 157 5.39 -3.84 -0.49
C THR A 157 4.16 -3.86 0.41
N SER A 158 3.91 -2.73 1.08
CA SER A 158 2.74 -2.55 1.94
C SER A 158 1.61 -1.88 1.16
N TYR A 159 0.41 -2.41 1.32
CA TYR A 159 -0.80 -1.99 0.63
C TYR A 159 -1.84 -1.55 1.67
N LEU A 160 -2.55 -0.46 1.36
CA LEU A 160 -3.71 -0.01 2.11
C LEU A 160 -4.98 -0.44 1.38
N ILE A 161 -5.88 -1.13 2.08
CA ILE A 161 -7.16 -1.55 1.51
C ILE A 161 -8.12 -0.35 1.48
N VAL A 162 -8.60 0.02 0.28
CA VAL A 162 -9.50 1.15 0.05
C VAL A 162 -10.93 0.66 -0.18
N VAL A 163 -11.14 -0.40 -0.97
CA VAL A 163 -12.47 -0.89 -1.33
C VAL A 163 -12.66 -2.30 -0.81
N GLY A 164 -13.77 -2.56 -0.11
CA GLY A 164 -14.11 -3.89 0.40
C GLY A 164 -14.21 -3.99 1.94
N PRO A 165 -14.41 -5.20 2.47
CA PRO A 165 -14.72 -5.42 3.88
C PRO A 165 -13.57 -5.08 4.85
N CYS A 166 -12.33 -5.22 4.40
CA CYS A 166 -11.13 -4.92 5.20
C CYS A 166 -10.63 -3.47 5.01
N ARG A 167 -11.49 -2.57 4.52
CA ARG A 167 -11.16 -1.17 4.24
C ARG A 167 -10.48 -0.49 5.44
N GLY A 168 -9.33 0.14 5.18
CA GLY A 168 -8.53 0.85 6.16
C GLY A 168 -7.44 0.01 6.83
N GLU A 169 -7.45 -1.31 6.64
CA GLU A 169 -6.37 -2.19 7.08
C GLU A 169 -5.22 -2.25 6.08
N LEU A 170 -4.06 -2.74 6.54
CA LEU A 170 -2.89 -2.96 5.70
C LEU A 170 -2.61 -4.44 5.44
N ARG A 171 -1.98 -4.69 4.30
CA ARG A 171 -1.39 -5.97 3.93
C ARG A 171 0.03 -5.76 3.45
N ASP A 172 0.92 -6.69 3.76
CA ASP A 172 2.22 -6.81 3.10
C ASP A 172 2.16 -7.91 2.06
N ARG A 173 2.96 -7.74 1.00
CA ARG A 173 3.17 -8.77 -0.01
C ARG A 173 4.59 -8.70 -0.54
N ASP A 174 5.20 -9.86 -0.74
CA ASP A 174 6.41 -9.96 -1.55
C ASP A 174 6.02 -9.96 -3.03
N VAL A 175 6.23 -8.83 -3.71
CA VAL A 175 5.94 -8.66 -5.14
C VAL A 175 6.98 -9.36 -6.03
N GLY A 176 8.12 -9.77 -5.48
CA GLY A 176 9.12 -10.58 -6.17
C GLY A 176 8.72 -12.05 -6.28
N SER A 177 7.67 -12.46 -5.58
CA SER A 177 7.08 -13.80 -5.65
C SER A 177 5.57 -13.74 -5.90
N ASN A 178 4.95 -14.88 -6.22
CA ASN A 178 3.49 -14.96 -6.29
C ASN A 178 2.85 -15.27 -4.91
N SER A 179 3.40 -14.68 -3.83
CA SER A 179 2.99 -14.97 -2.45
C SER A 179 1.74 -14.20 -2.03
N ASP A 180 0.93 -14.77 -1.14
CA ASP A 180 -0.31 -14.17 -0.67
C ASP A 180 -0.08 -12.85 0.09
N TYR A 181 -1.12 -12.02 0.15
CA TYR A 181 -1.16 -10.89 1.05
C TYR A 181 -1.19 -11.36 2.52
N VAL A 182 -0.31 -10.79 3.33
CA VAL A 182 -0.23 -11.05 4.76
C VAL A 182 -0.73 -9.83 5.53
N PRO A 183 -1.67 -9.97 6.49
CA PRO A 183 -2.08 -8.88 7.35
C PRO A 183 -0.92 -8.31 8.16
N ILE A 184 -0.76 -6.98 8.13
CA ILE A 184 0.20 -6.32 9.03
C ILE A 184 -0.45 -6.23 10.41
N VAL A 185 0.20 -6.81 11.42
CA VAL A 185 -0.32 -6.88 12.79
C VAL A 185 0.66 -6.29 13.79
N ASP A 186 0.12 -5.78 14.90
CA ASP A 186 0.93 -5.30 16.02
C ASP A 186 1.52 -6.45 16.85
N GLY A 187 2.32 -6.11 17.88
CA GLY A 187 2.90 -7.08 18.79
C GLY A 187 1.89 -7.95 19.59
N GLN A 188 0.59 -7.61 19.55
CA GLN A 188 -0.50 -8.40 20.12
C GLN A 188 -1.31 -9.19 19.07
N GLY A 189 -0.90 -9.16 17.80
CA GLY A 189 -1.58 -9.84 16.70
C GLY A 189 -2.83 -9.12 16.19
N ARG A 190 -3.07 -7.86 16.57
CA ARG A 190 -4.20 -7.08 16.06
C ARG A 190 -3.82 -6.43 14.73
N ARG A 191 -4.72 -6.47 13.76
CA ARG A 191 -4.50 -5.87 12.44
C ARG A 191 -4.35 -4.37 12.53
N HIS A 192 -3.36 -3.83 11.85
CA HIS A 192 -3.15 -2.40 11.78
C HIS A 192 -4.15 -1.71 10.86
N ASN A 193 -4.49 -0.48 11.21
CA ASN A 193 -4.94 0.52 10.26
C ASN A 193 -3.78 1.46 9.91
N PHE A 194 -3.98 2.36 8.94
CA PHE A 194 -2.92 3.29 8.50
C PHE A 194 -2.27 4.06 9.67
N ARG A 195 -3.08 4.52 10.64
CA ARG A 195 -2.59 5.29 11.78
C ARG A 195 -1.76 4.47 12.75
N SER A 196 -2.26 3.33 13.20
CA SER A 196 -1.52 2.52 14.17
C SER A 196 -0.20 2.01 13.58
N TRP A 197 -0.20 1.63 12.31
CA TRP A 197 1.01 1.21 11.59
C TRP A 197 2.05 2.34 11.50
N TYR A 198 1.63 3.54 11.09
CA TYR A 198 2.56 4.66 10.94
C TYR A 198 3.13 5.14 12.29
N LEU A 199 2.29 5.21 13.33
CA LEU A 199 2.72 5.65 14.65
C LEU A 199 3.67 4.66 15.32
N GLU A 200 3.45 3.35 15.18
CA GLU A 200 4.36 2.35 15.71
C GLU A 200 5.76 2.46 15.08
N TRP A 201 5.82 2.70 13.76
CA TRP A 201 7.08 3.01 13.09
C TRP A 201 7.75 4.26 13.64
N LEU A 202 7.01 5.36 13.77
CA LEU A 202 7.56 6.62 14.27
C LEU A 202 8.12 6.45 15.68
N GLU A 203 7.38 5.80 16.57
CA GLU A 203 7.83 5.53 17.94
C GLU A 203 9.10 4.67 17.96
N ARG A 204 9.21 3.69 17.07
CA ARG A 204 10.43 2.89 16.91
C ARG A 204 11.61 3.76 16.45
N ARG A 205 11.41 4.61 15.45
CA ARG A 205 12.46 5.52 14.93
C ARG A 205 12.92 6.51 16.00
N GLU A 206 12.01 7.09 16.76
CA GLU A 206 12.34 7.99 17.87
C GLU A 206 13.21 7.29 18.93
N ARG A 207 12.90 6.04 19.30
CA ARG A 207 13.73 5.24 20.21
C ARG A 207 15.13 4.97 19.66
N GLU A 208 15.23 4.64 18.38
CA GLU A 208 16.53 4.38 17.71
C GLU A 208 17.40 5.64 17.68
N THR A 209 16.80 6.82 17.45
CA THR A 209 17.54 8.09 17.39
C THR A 209 17.92 8.64 18.77
N LEU A 210 17.11 8.41 19.81
CA LEU A 210 17.40 8.87 21.17
C LEU A 210 18.40 7.98 21.93
N GLY A 211 18.63 6.75 21.47
CA GLY A 211 19.51 5.77 22.11
C GLY A 211 19.03 5.31 23.51
N PRO A 212 19.58 4.22 24.07
CA PRO A 212 19.31 3.87 25.47
C PRO A 212 19.89 4.96 26.36
N THR A 213 19.01 5.63 27.11
CA THR A 213 19.42 6.66 28.08
C THR A 213 20.32 6.03 29.13
N GLY A 214 21.62 6.32 29.06
CA GLY A 214 22.60 6.17 30.13
C GLY A 214 22.67 4.81 30.84
N SER A 215 23.57 3.92 30.39
CA SER A 215 24.32 3.12 31.36
C SER A 215 25.16 4.09 32.20
N ALA A 216 24.65 4.43 33.38
CA ALA A 216 25.45 5.00 34.43
C ALA A 216 26.62 4.05 34.71
N VAL A 217 27.82 4.62 34.65
CA VAL A 217 29.07 4.01 35.10
C VAL A 217 28.86 3.42 36.51
N SER A 218 29.24 2.17 36.69
CA SER A 218 29.64 1.60 37.97
C SER A 218 30.82 0.68 37.74
#